data_AF-A0A6P7KJ86-F1
#
_entry.id   AF-A0A6P7KJ86-F1
#
_cell.length_a   1.000
_cell.length_b   1.000
_cell.length_c   1.000
_cell.angle_alpha   90.00
_cell.angle_beta   90.00
_cell.angle_gamma   90.00
#
_symmetry.space_group_name_H-M   'P 1'
#
loop_
_entity.id
_entity.type
_entity.pdbx_description
1 polymer ?
#
loop_
_entity_poly.entity_id
_entity_poly.type
_entity_poly.pdbx_seq_one_letter_code
_entity_poly.pdbx_strand_id
1 'polypeptide(L)'
;MPDMSKMKKPDVKVVLLGDMNVGKTSLLHRYMERKFKDTVSTVGGAFFLKQWGPYNISIWDTAGREQFHGLGSMYCRGAAAVILTYDVTNWQSLAELEERFLSLTDTANHDCIYAIVGNKADLTDSKAHLSRDSDGQSENQTECEEGRTEPEVLSACPTPPASPASLSGLMLHKQVTREDAVALYGRILRYKGLEEKSSLPAEKMCFETSAKTGYNVDALFEALFDLVLPSILRKRHENQESPTVDLEECRGVSGKKARSSCC
;
A
#
# COMPACT_ATOMS: atom_id res chain seq x y z
N MET A 1 -21.09 23.72 12.18
CA MET A 1 -20.95 22.29 11.84
C MET A 1 -20.36 22.24 10.45
N PRO A 2 -19.21 21.60 10.20
CA PRO A 2 -18.68 21.52 8.85
C PRO A 2 -19.62 20.65 8.01
N ASP A 3 -19.95 21.18 6.85
CA ASP A 3 -20.83 20.60 5.85
C ASP A 3 -20.24 19.28 5.33
N MET A 4 -20.95 18.16 5.51
CA MET A 4 -20.59 16.83 4.97
C MET A 4 -20.87 16.73 3.45
N SER A 5 -20.82 17.85 2.73
CA SER A 5 -21.17 17.90 1.32
C SER A 5 -20.06 17.29 0.45
N LYS A 6 -20.39 16.10 -0.07
CA LYS A 6 -19.78 15.41 -1.21
C LYS A 6 -18.32 14.97 -1.00
N MET A 7 -18.12 13.85 -0.30
CA MET A 7 -16.92 13.03 -0.57
C MET A 7 -16.90 12.71 -2.07
N LYS A 8 -15.86 13.22 -2.77
CA LYS A 8 -15.69 12.96 -4.20
C LYS A 8 -15.56 11.45 -4.40
N LYS A 9 -16.44 10.89 -5.25
CA LYS A 9 -16.39 9.47 -5.63
C LYS A 9 -14.97 9.15 -6.16
N PRO A 10 -14.33 8.07 -5.71
CA PRO A 10 -13.02 7.70 -6.24
C PRO A 10 -13.14 7.35 -7.73
N ASP A 11 -12.20 7.84 -8.53
CA ASP A 11 -12.09 7.57 -9.96
C ASP A 11 -11.53 6.16 -10.20
N VAL A 12 -10.68 5.68 -9.29
CA VAL A 12 -10.02 4.38 -9.39
C VAL A 12 -9.78 3.77 -8.02
N LYS A 13 -9.57 2.46 -8.02
CA LYS A 13 -9.36 1.64 -6.82
C LYS A 13 -8.07 0.84 -6.93
N VAL A 14 -7.22 1.00 -5.92
CA VAL A 14 -5.99 0.26 -5.68
C VAL A 14 -6.14 -0.52 -4.38
N VAL A 15 -5.68 -1.77 -4.33
CA VAL A 15 -5.81 -2.64 -3.17
C VAL A 15 -4.46 -3.22 -2.78
N LEU A 16 -4.10 -3.16 -1.50
CA LEU A 16 -2.92 -3.84 -0.96
C LEU A 16 -3.34 -5.19 -0.39
N LEU A 17 -2.68 -6.26 -0.83
CA LEU A 17 -2.86 -7.63 -0.37
C LEU A 17 -1.52 -8.24 0.03
N GLY A 18 -1.57 -9.30 0.83
CA GLY A 18 -0.39 -10.01 1.32
C GLY A 18 -0.54 -10.45 2.77
N ASP A 19 0.35 -11.30 3.24
CA ASP A 19 0.23 -11.93 4.55
C ASP A 19 0.28 -10.92 5.72
N MET A 20 -0.05 -11.38 6.92
CA MET A 20 0.10 -10.57 8.12
C MET A 20 1.58 -10.18 8.32
N ASN A 21 1.83 -9.00 8.89
CA ASN A 21 3.17 -8.51 9.26
C ASN A 21 4.17 -8.25 8.12
N VAL A 22 3.78 -8.43 6.84
CA VAL A 22 4.63 -8.03 5.69
C VAL A 22 4.78 -6.51 5.57
N GLY A 23 3.91 -5.73 6.24
CA GLY A 23 4.03 -4.28 6.39
C GLY A 23 3.19 -3.44 5.42
N LYS A 24 2.07 -3.97 4.90
CA LYS A 24 1.12 -3.25 4.03
C LYS A 24 0.66 -1.91 4.62
N THR A 25 0.18 -1.93 5.85
CA THR A 25 -0.28 -0.75 6.59
C THR A 25 0.85 0.25 6.74
N SER A 26 2.02 -0.18 7.22
CA SER A 26 3.19 0.70 7.39
C SER A 26 3.65 1.29 6.05
N LEU A 27 3.59 0.53 4.95
CA LEU A 27 3.94 0.98 3.61
C LEU A 27 2.99 2.09 3.14
N LEU A 28 1.67 1.89 3.33
CA LEU A 28 0.67 2.91 2.99
C LEU A 28 0.79 4.16 3.87
N HIS A 29 0.97 4.01 5.18
CA HIS A 29 1.20 5.14 6.07
C HIS A 29 2.50 5.89 5.72
N ARG A 30 3.57 5.17 5.34
CA ARG A 30 4.82 5.82 4.88
C ARG A 30 4.55 6.69 3.65
N TYR A 31 3.78 6.20 2.68
CA TYR A 31 3.42 6.99 1.50
C TYR A 31 2.49 8.18 1.82
N MET A 32 1.48 7.97 2.67
CA MET A 32 0.45 8.97 2.94
C MET A 32 0.88 10.04 3.93
N GLU A 33 1.61 9.65 4.99
CA GLU A 33 1.95 10.51 6.12
C GLU A 33 3.44 10.86 6.21
N ARG A 34 4.30 10.27 5.38
CA ARG A 34 5.77 10.38 5.49
C ARG A 34 6.30 9.93 6.84
N LYS A 35 5.58 9.03 7.53
CA LYS A 35 5.93 8.56 8.87
C LYS A 35 5.98 7.04 8.91
N PHE A 36 6.90 6.52 9.72
CA PHE A 36 6.91 5.13 10.14
C PHE A 36 6.61 5.10 11.64
N LYS A 37 5.52 4.42 12.00
CA LYS A 37 5.05 4.26 13.37
C LYS A 37 4.68 2.80 13.57
N ASP A 38 4.67 2.38 14.83
CA ASP A 38 4.11 1.09 15.18
C ASP A 38 2.63 1.05 14.79
N THR A 39 2.29 0.04 13.99
CA THR A 39 0.93 -0.19 13.51
C THR A 39 0.32 -1.37 14.26
N VAL A 40 -0.93 -1.23 14.69
CA VAL A 40 -1.73 -2.37 15.13
C VAL A 40 -2.16 -3.20 13.93
N SER A 41 -2.48 -4.48 14.13
CA SER A 41 -2.99 -5.31 13.04
C SER A 41 -4.30 -4.75 12.47
N THR A 42 -4.34 -4.56 11.15
CA THR A 42 -5.56 -4.18 10.44
C THR A 42 -6.66 -5.24 10.64
N VAL A 43 -7.87 -4.77 10.94
CA VAL A 43 -9.08 -5.59 11.08
C VAL A 43 -9.97 -5.33 9.87
N GLY A 44 -10.25 -6.37 9.08
CA GLY A 44 -11.00 -6.20 7.83
C GLY A 44 -10.22 -5.41 6.78
N GLY A 45 -10.56 -4.14 6.59
CA GLY A 45 -9.89 -3.25 5.64
C GLY A 45 -10.06 -1.77 6.00
N ALA A 46 -9.06 -0.96 5.64
CA ALA A 46 -9.03 0.47 5.84
C ALA A 46 -9.00 1.20 4.49
N PHE A 47 -9.74 2.30 4.41
CA PHE A 47 -9.90 3.10 3.20
C PHE A 47 -9.10 4.40 3.30
N PHE A 48 -8.34 4.71 2.26
CA PHE A 48 -7.62 5.96 2.09
C PHE A 48 -7.96 6.59 0.75
N LEU A 49 -8.00 7.92 0.70
CA LEU A 49 -8.22 8.67 -0.54
C LEU A 49 -7.01 9.56 -0.81
N LYS A 50 -6.41 9.40 -1.99
CA LYS A 50 -5.26 10.19 -2.44
C LYS A 50 -5.62 10.91 -3.74
N GLN A 51 -5.35 12.20 -3.83
CA GLN A 51 -5.48 12.93 -5.08
C GLN A 51 -4.20 12.74 -5.92
N TRP A 52 -4.36 12.38 -7.20
CA TRP A 52 -3.31 12.30 -8.20
C TRP A 52 -3.73 13.12 -9.43
N GLY A 53 -3.12 14.29 -9.60
CA GLY A 53 -3.58 15.28 -10.57
C GLY A 53 -5.05 15.69 -10.33
N PRO A 54 -5.94 15.60 -11.33
CA PRO A 54 -7.37 15.90 -11.18
C PRO A 54 -8.21 14.70 -10.66
N TYR A 55 -7.58 13.56 -10.36
CA TYR A 55 -8.28 12.31 -10.04
C TYR A 55 -8.14 11.93 -8.57
N ASN A 56 -9.15 11.22 -8.05
CA ASN A 56 -9.15 10.66 -6.69
C ASN A 56 -8.93 9.15 -6.76
N ILE A 57 -7.83 8.69 -6.17
CA ILE A 57 -7.45 7.28 -6.08
C ILE A 57 -7.86 6.77 -4.70
N SER A 58 -8.74 5.78 -4.67
CA SER A 58 -9.01 5.02 -3.45
C SER A 58 -7.97 3.93 -3.26
N ILE A 59 -7.38 3.86 -2.08
CA ILE A 59 -6.38 2.87 -1.70
C ILE A 59 -6.94 2.09 -0.52
N TRP A 60 -6.99 0.76 -0.67
CA TRP A 60 -7.51 -0.14 0.36
C TRP A 60 -6.36 -0.91 0.99
N ASP A 61 -6.13 -0.69 2.29
CA ASP A 61 -5.29 -1.55 3.12
C ASP A 61 -6.14 -2.70 3.65
N THR A 62 -5.69 -3.94 3.49
CA THR A 62 -6.46 -5.13 3.90
C THR A 62 -5.77 -5.89 5.01
N ALA A 63 -6.57 -6.56 5.84
CA ALA A 63 -6.04 -7.48 6.83
C ALA A 63 -5.38 -8.69 6.13
N GLY A 64 -4.15 -8.99 6.52
CA GLY A 64 -3.43 -10.18 6.03
C GLY A 64 -3.73 -11.45 6.82
N ARG A 65 -4.69 -11.44 7.75
CA ARG A 65 -5.03 -12.59 8.58
C ARG A 65 -6.03 -13.49 7.87
N GLU A 66 -5.86 -14.79 8.02
CA GLU A 66 -6.75 -15.83 7.47
C GLU A 66 -8.20 -15.65 7.90
N GLN A 67 -8.43 -15.18 9.12
CA GLN A 67 -9.76 -14.90 9.67
C GLN A 67 -10.57 -13.92 8.80
N PHE A 68 -9.90 -13.06 8.02
CA PHE A 68 -10.52 -12.10 7.12
C PHE A 68 -10.36 -12.47 5.63
N HIS A 69 -9.80 -13.64 5.33
CA HIS A 69 -9.51 -14.07 3.96
C HIS A 69 -10.75 -14.03 3.05
N GLY A 70 -11.91 -14.47 3.55
CA GLY A 70 -13.18 -14.44 2.81
C GLY A 70 -13.67 -13.05 2.41
N LEU A 71 -13.13 -11.97 3.03
CA LEU A 71 -13.44 -10.59 2.63
C LEU A 71 -12.53 -10.08 1.51
N GLY A 72 -11.45 -10.78 1.19
CA GLY A 72 -10.46 -10.38 0.20
C GLY A 72 -11.07 -10.06 -1.17
N SER A 73 -11.93 -10.94 -1.69
CA SER A 73 -12.60 -10.74 -2.97
C SER A 73 -13.55 -9.52 -2.96
N MET A 74 -14.19 -9.21 -1.83
CA MET A 74 -14.98 -7.98 -1.71
C MET A 74 -14.08 -6.74 -1.91
N TYR A 75 -12.91 -6.73 -1.28
CA TYR A 75 -11.96 -5.63 -1.42
C TYR A 75 -11.37 -5.57 -2.84
N CYS A 76 -11.13 -6.69 -3.51
CA CYS A 76 -10.61 -6.70 -4.88
C CYS A 76 -11.63 -6.30 -5.94
N ARG A 77 -12.94 -6.39 -5.64
CA ARG A 77 -13.98 -6.07 -6.62
C ARG A 77 -13.79 -4.68 -7.22
N GLY A 78 -13.64 -4.63 -8.55
CA GLY A 78 -13.48 -3.41 -9.32
C GLY A 78 -12.10 -2.73 -9.19
N ALA A 79 -11.14 -3.36 -8.53
CA ALA A 79 -9.77 -2.84 -8.44
C ALA A 79 -9.16 -2.72 -9.84
N ALA A 80 -8.54 -1.57 -10.11
CA ALA A 80 -7.75 -1.36 -11.33
C ALA A 80 -6.28 -1.69 -11.11
N ALA A 81 -5.82 -1.71 -9.87
CA ALA A 81 -4.51 -2.24 -9.52
C ALA A 81 -4.54 -2.98 -8.18
N VAL A 82 -3.69 -3.99 -8.06
CA VAL A 82 -3.44 -4.75 -6.85
C VAL A 82 -1.95 -4.76 -6.56
N ILE A 83 -1.59 -4.39 -5.34
CA ILE A 83 -0.24 -4.46 -4.80
C ILE A 83 -0.15 -5.72 -3.94
N LEU A 84 0.61 -6.71 -4.39
CA LEU A 84 0.88 -7.95 -3.67
C LEU A 84 2.19 -7.81 -2.90
N THR A 85 2.09 -7.64 -1.58
CA THR A 85 3.23 -7.33 -0.71
C THR A 85 3.72 -8.56 0.06
N TYR A 86 5.02 -8.81 0.02
CA TYR A 86 5.71 -9.82 0.82
C TYR A 86 6.86 -9.19 1.63
N ASP A 87 7.47 -9.96 2.52
CA ASP A 87 8.66 -9.58 3.30
C ASP A 87 9.90 -10.22 2.68
N VAL A 88 10.91 -9.42 2.30
CA VAL A 88 12.15 -9.91 1.66
C VAL A 88 12.96 -10.88 2.53
N THR A 89 12.71 -10.89 3.84
CA THR A 89 13.34 -11.79 4.81
C THR A 89 12.55 -13.07 5.06
N ASN A 90 11.39 -13.26 4.41
CA ASN A 90 10.50 -14.39 4.64
C ASN A 90 9.97 -14.99 3.33
N TRP A 91 10.53 -16.12 2.91
CA TRP A 91 10.10 -16.86 1.71
C TRP A 91 8.62 -17.23 1.73
N GLN A 92 8.09 -17.70 2.87
CA GLN A 92 6.69 -18.11 2.97
C GLN A 92 5.75 -16.97 2.59
N SER A 93 6.09 -15.73 2.95
CA SER A 93 5.26 -14.57 2.63
C SER A 93 5.12 -14.30 1.12
N LEU A 94 6.10 -14.72 0.30
CA LEU A 94 5.99 -14.69 -1.17
C LEU A 94 5.11 -15.84 -1.67
N ALA A 95 5.31 -17.06 -1.15
CA ALA A 95 4.53 -18.24 -1.54
C ALA A 95 3.02 -18.04 -1.29
N GLU A 96 2.66 -17.47 -0.14
CA GLU A 96 1.27 -17.14 0.22
C GLU A 96 0.60 -16.19 -0.79
N LEU A 97 1.35 -15.33 -1.48
CA LEU A 97 0.77 -14.45 -2.50
C LEU A 97 0.13 -15.24 -3.64
N GLU A 98 0.77 -16.33 -4.05
CA GLU A 98 0.28 -17.23 -5.10
C GLU A 98 -0.80 -18.17 -4.56
N GLU A 99 -0.53 -18.83 -3.44
CA GLU A 99 -1.38 -19.89 -2.91
C GLU A 99 -2.70 -19.36 -2.34
N ARG A 100 -2.64 -18.21 -1.66
CA ARG A 100 -3.77 -17.68 -0.90
C ARG A 100 -4.33 -16.41 -1.52
N PHE A 101 -3.50 -15.43 -1.86
CA PHE A 101 -4.02 -14.11 -2.22
C PHE A 101 -4.41 -13.95 -3.70
N LEU A 102 -3.81 -14.72 -4.60
CA LEU A 102 -4.04 -14.55 -6.04
C LEU A 102 -5.50 -14.78 -6.43
N SER A 103 -6.15 -15.83 -5.91
CA SER A 103 -7.56 -16.14 -6.21
C SER A 103 -8.52 -15.05 -5.74
N LEU A 104 -8.20 -14.31 -4.66
CA LEU A 104 -9.02 -13.20 -4.19
C LEU A 104 -9.17 -12.09 -5.25
N THR A 105 -8.18 -11.96 -6.12
CA THR A 105 -8.12 -10.94 -7.17
C THR A 105 -8.98 -11.28 -8.39
N ASP A 106 -9.67 -12.42 -8.44
CA ASP A 106 -10.53 -12.81 -9.57
C ASP A 106 -11.72 -11.87 -9.79
N THR A 107 -12.07 -11.09 -8.78
CA THR A 107 -13.12 -10.07 -8.85
C THR A 107 -12.60 -8.68 -9.26
N ALA A 108 -11.29 -8.52 -9.45
CA ALA A 108 -10.70 -7.28 -9.96
C ALA A 108 -11.11 -7.02 -11.42
N ASN A 109 -10.80 -5.84 -11.94
CA ASN A 109 -11.06 -5.55 -13.35
C ASN A 109 -10.23 -6.49 -14.25
N HIS A 110 -10.72 -6.79 -15.45
CA HIS A 110 -10.01 -7.65 -16.40
C HIS A 110 -8.64 -7.07 -16.80
N ASP A 111 -8.52 -5.74 -16.86
CA ASP A 111 -7.28 -5.01 -17.16
C ASP A 111 -6.53 -4.58 -15.88
N CYS A 112 -6.75 -5.28 -14.76
CA CYS A 112 -6.09 -4.96 -13.50
C CYS A 112 -4.57 -5.08 -13.60
N ILE A 113 -3.87 -4.06 -13.10
CA ILE A 113 -2.42 -4.05 -12.99
C ILE A 113 -2.00 -4.74 -11.69
N TYR A 114 -0.97 -5.57 -11.74
CA TYR A 114 -0.42 -6.27 -10.58
C TYR A 114 1.01 -5.81 -10.31
N ALA A 115 1.27 -5.34 -9.10
CA ALA A 115 2.61 -5.00 -8.64
C ALA A 115 3.05 -5.97 -7.54
N ILE A 116 4.26 -6.51 -7.65
CA ILE A 116 4.86 -7.41 -6.66
C ILE A 116 5.85 -6.61 -5.83
N VAL A 117 5.64 -6.57 -4.51
CA VAL A 117 6.38 -5.65 -3.62
C VAL A 117 7.04 -6.40 -2.49
N GLY A 118 8.36 -6.50 -2.52
CA GLY A 118 9.17 -6.95 -1.41
C GLY A 118 9.41 -5.79 -0.45
N ASN A 119 8.81 -5.83 0.73
CA ASN A 119 9.00 -4.82 1.77
C ASN A 119 10.10 -5.24 2.75
N LYS A 120 10.55 -4.29 3.58
CA LYS A 120 11.61 -4.42 4.59
C LYS A 120 13.01 -4.60 4.01
N ALA A 121 13.26 -4.03 2.83
CA ALA A 121 14.57 -4.04 2.18
C ALA A 121 15.68 -3.43 3.05
N ASP A 122 15.35 -2.55 4.00
CA ASP A 122 16.30 -1.98 4.96
C ASP A 122 16.96 -3.04 5.86
N LEU A 123 16.36 -4.22 6.00
CA LEU A 123 16.92 -5.33 6.76
C LEU A 123 18.00 -6.09 5.99
N THR A 124 18.04 -5.97 4.66
CA THR A 124 18.87 -6.83 3.78
C THR A 124 19.75 -6.06 2.80
N ASP A 125 19.44 -4.80 2.51
CA ASP A 125 20.14 -3.95 1.54
C ASP A 125 20.60 -2.64 2.19
N SER A 126 21.91 -2.41 2.22
CA SER A 126 22.53 -1.22 2.77
C SER A 126 22.02 0.08 2.14
N LYS A 127 21.65 0.06 0.85
CA LYS A 127 21.08 1.23 0.17
C LYS A 127 19.73 1.62 0.76
N ALA A 128 18.89 0.62 1.03
CA ALA A 128 17.59 0.83 1.66
C ALA A 128 17.71 1.25 3.12
N HIS A 129 18.81 0.89 3.81
CA HIS A 129 19.06 1.31 5.18
C HIS A 129 19.43 2.81 5.29
N LEU A 130 20.16 3.34 4.31
CA LEU A 130 20.72 4.70 4.32
C LEU A 130 19.77 5.77 3.77
N SER A 131 18.69 5.39 3.08
CA SER A 131 17.69 6.32 2.57
C SER A 131 16.83 6.87 3.71
N ARG A 132 17.39 7.72 4.57
CA ARG A 132 16.61 8.54 5.49
C ARG A 132 16.27 9.83 4.75
N ASP A 133 15.00 10.03 4.43
CA ASP A 133 14.53 11.39 4.17
C ASP A 133 14.80 12.22 5.43
N SER A 134 15.37 13.40 5.22
CA SER A 134 15.87 14.32 6.25
C SER A 134 14.75 14.87 7.14
N ASP A 135 14.14 14.04 7.97
CA ASP A 135 13.25 14.49 9.04
C ASP A 135 14.09 14.76 10.29
N GLY A 136 14.29 16.06 10.56
CA GLY A 136 14.99 16.58 11.72
C GLY A 136 14.40 16.05 13.02
N GLN A 137 15.15 15.20 13.70
CA GLN A 137 15.02 15.04 15.14
C GLN A 137 15.81 16.16 15.78
N SER A 138 15.11 17.20 16.23
CA SER A 138 15.60 18.05 17.31
C SER A 138 15.86 17.15 18.52
N GLU A 139 17.13 16.85 18.76
CA GLU A 139 17.58 16.36 20.06
C GLU A 139 17.25 17.44 21.08
N ASN A 140 16.23 17.21 21.91
CA ASN A 140 16.16 17.90 23.19
C ASN A 140 17.25 17.30 24.07
N GLN A 141 18.46 17.84 23.96
CA GLN A 141 19.46 17.74 25.01
C GLN A 141 18.96 18.59 26.18
N THR A 142 18.44 17.94 27.21
CA THR A 142 18.20 18.60 28.48
C THR A 142 19.56 18.84 29.14
N GLU A 143 19.96 20.10 29.15
CA GLU A 143 21.07 20.63 29.94
C GLU A 143 20.79 20.40 31.43
N CYS A 144 21.75 19.85 32.16
CA CYS A 144 21.86 19.99 33.60
C CYS A 144 23.26 20.52 33.91
N GLU A 145 23.36 21.83 34.14
CA GLU A 145 24.50 22.43 34.83
C GLU A 145 24.50 22.04 36.31
N GLU A 146 25.67 21.78 36.89
CA GLU A 146 26.09 22.42 38.16
C GLU A 146 27.56 22.10 38.51
N GLY A 147 28.32 23.17 38.83
CA GLY A 147 29.28 23.17 39.94
C GLY A 147 30.75 22.77 39.68
N ARG A 148 31.63 23.77 39.54
CA ARG A 148 33.10 23.65 39.64
C ARG A 148 33.58 23.55 41.10
N THR A 149 34.50 22.63 41.42
CA THR A 149 35.79 22.91 42.12
C THR A 149 36.70 21.65 42.20
N GLU A 150 37.97 21.81 41.81
CA GLU A 150 39.14 20.89 41.88
C GLU A 150 39.93 21.10 43.22
N PRO A 151 41.05 20.40 43.57
CA PRO A 151 41.81 19.32 42.88
C PRO A 151 42.32 18.12 43.75
N GLU A 152 42.91 17.13 43.05
CA GLU A 152 44.01 16.19 43.40
C GLU A 152 43.88 15.13 44.52
N VAL A 153 43.93 13.82 44.15
CA VAL A 153 44.92 12.81 44.63
C VAL A 153 45.10 11.68 43.59
N LEU A 154 46.37 11.36 43.30
CA LEU A 154 46.85 10.27 42.45
C LEU A 154 46.45 8.86 42.97
N SER A 155 45.86 8.01 42.12
CA SER A 155 45.91 6.54 42.29
C SER A 155 45.58 5.81 40.99
N ALA A 156 46.44 4.87 40.62
CA ALA A 156 46.39 4.09 39.40
C ALA A 156 45.36 2.95 39.49
N CYS A 157 44.44 2.88 38.51
CA CYS A 157 43.74 1.64 38.13
C CYS A 157 43.31 1.67 36.65
N PRO A 158 43.20 0.51 35.98
CA PRO A 158 43.11 0.39 34.53
C PRO A 158 41.72 0.74 33.99
N THR A 159 41.72 1.28 32.77
CA THR A 159 40.56 1.67 31.95
C THR A 159 39.47 0.59 31.95
N PRO A 160 38.19 0.93 32.24
CA PRO A 160 37.09 0.01 31.96
C PRO A 160 36.90 -0.14 30.44
N PRO A 161 36.55 -1.34 29.96
CA PRO A 161 36.37 -1.60 28.54
C PRO A 161 35.16 -0.84 28.01
N ALA A 162 35.26 -0.51 26.72
CA ALA A 162 34.28 0.16 25.87
C ALA A 162 32.82 -0.06 26.28
N SER A 163 32.08 1.05 26.35
CA SER A 163 30.62 1.09 26.28
C SER A 163 30.11 0.11 25.22
N PRO A 164 29.04 -0.65 25.49
CA PRO A 164 28.56 -1.68 24.59
C PRO A 164 28.24 -1.03 23.24
N ALA A 165 28.83 -1.57 22.18
CA ALA A 165 28.47 -1.24 20.81
C ALA A 165 26.94 -1.31 20.69
N SER A 166 26.34 -0.21 20.24
CA SER A 166 24.97 -0.17 19.77
C SER A 166 24.74 -1.36 18.83
N LEU A 167 23.79 -2.23 19.14
CA LEU A 167 23.36 -3.36 18.28
C LEU A 167 22.60 -2.86 17.04
N SER A 168 23.07 -1.81 16.40
CA SER A 168 22.55 -1.26 15.16
C SER A 168 23.37 -1.81 13.99
N GLY A 169 22.89 -2.88 13.35
CA GLY A 169 23.34 -3.22 11.99
C GLY A 169 23.69 -4.68 11.69
N LEU A 170 23.02 -5.68 12.27
CA LEU A 170 23.03 -7.02 11.66
C LEU A 170 22.02 -7.03 10.51
N MET A 171 22.51 -6.94 9.27
CA MET A 171 21.68 -7.22 8.11
C MET A 171 21.21 -8.67 8.20
N LEU A 172 19.89 -8.86 8.10
CA LEU A 172 19.28 -10.17 8.03
C LEU A 172 19.59 -10.81 6.66
N HIS A 173 19.56 -12.14 6.63
CA HIS A 173 19.69 -12.88 5.38
C HIS A 173 18.46 -12.66 4.51
N LYS A 174 18.66 -12.16 3.28
CA LYS A 174 17.59 -12.03 2.28
C LYS A 174 17.15 -13.42 1.81
N GLN A 175 15.88 -13.75 2.01
CA GLN A 175 15.35 -15.06 1.62
C GLN A 175 14.72 -15.04 0.23
N VAL A 176 14.23 -13.89 -0.21
CA VAL A 176 13.53 -13.75 -1.50
C VAL A 176 14.33 -12.83 -2.41
N THR A 177 14.74 -13.33 -3.58
CA THR A 177 15.48 -12.56 -4.58
C THR A 177 14.53 -11.79 -5.50
N ARG A 178 15.09 -10.88 -6.33
CA ARG A 178 14.31 -10.17 -7.33
C ARG A 178 13.81 -11.12 -8.41
N GLU A 179 14.61 -12.12 -8.74
CA GLU A 179 14.31 -13.16 -9.73
C GLU A 179 13.08 -13.98 -9.30
N ASP A 180 12.94 -14.27 -8.01
CA ASP A 180 11.78 -14.97 -7.46
C ASP A 180 10.49 -14.15 -7.61
N ALA A 181 10.56 -12.84 -7.34
CA ALA A 181 9.43 -11.93 -7.52
C ALA A 181 9.03 -11.79 -9.00
N VAL A 182 10.01 -11.71 -9.90
CA VAL A 182 9.79 -11.68 -11.36
C VAL A 182 9.16 -12.99 -11.84
N ALA A 183 9.63 -14.14 -11.33
CA ALA A 183 9.05 -15.43 -11.65
C ALA A 183 7.59 -15.52 -11.18
N LEU A 184 7.27 -15.04 -9.98
CA LEU A 184 5.90 -14.94 -9.48
C LEU A 184 5.04 -14.03 -10.36
N TYR A 185 5.55 -12.86 -10.76
CA TYR A 185 4.84 -11.96 -11.67
C TYR A 185 4.46 -12.65 -12.99
N GLY A 186 5.40 -13.38 -13.60
CA GLY A 186 5.10 -14.17 -14.81
C GLY A 186 4.04 -15.26 -14.60
N ARG A 187 4.02 -15.92 -13.43
CA ARG A 187 2.96 -16.89 -13.08
C ARG A 187 1.60 -16.22 -12.91
N ILE A 188 1.55 -15.03 -12.30
CA ILE A 188 0.32 -14.24 -12.15
C ILE A 188 -0.25 -13.84 -13.50
N LEU A 189 0.59 -13.37 -14.43
CA LEU A 189 0.13 -13.03 -15.79
C LEU A 189 -0.51 -14.24 -16.49
N ARG A 190 0.14 -15.41 -16.41
CA ARG A 190 -0.41 -16.66 -16.97
C ARG A 190 -1.73 -17.05 -16.30
N TYR A 191 -1.81 -16.99 -14.98
CA TYR A 191 -3.04 -17.28 -14.23
C TYR A 191 -4.19 -16.36 -14.63
N LYS A 192 -3.91 -15.07 -14.87
CA LYS A 192 -4.91 -14.08 -15.29
C LYS A 192 -5.21 -14.08 -16.80
N GLY A 193 -4.54 -14.93 -17.59
CA GLY A 193 -4.70 -14.95 -19.04
C GLY A 193 -4.22 -13.67 -19.73
N LEU A 194 -3.31 -12.93 -19.09
CA LEU A 194 -2.73 -11.70 -19.65
C LEU A 194 -1.54 -12.07 -20.54
N GLU A 195 -1.54 -11.60 -21.79
CA GLU A 195 -0.45 -11.90 -22.73
C GLU A 195 0.85 -11.22 -22.30
N GLU A 196 1.94 -11.98 -22.22
CA GLU A 196 3.25 -11.53 -21.72
C GLU A 196 3.87 -10.40 -22.56
N LYS A 197 3.51 -10.30 -23.85
CA LYS A 197 4.00 -9.25 -24.77
C LYS A 197 3.26 -7.92 -24.69
N SER A 198 2.00 -7.93 -24.25
CA SER A 198 1.18 -6.72 -24.09
C SER A 198 1.14 -6.24 -22.63
N SER A 199 1.55 -7.10 -21.71
CA SER A 199 1.65 -6.80 -20.29
C SER A 199 2.85 -5.90 -19.96
N LEU A 200 2.78 -5.25 -18.80
CA LEU A 200 3.84 -4.37 -18.32
C LEU A 200 5.09 -5.19 -17.98
N PRO A 201 6.30 -4.73 -18.34
CA PRO A 201 7.55 -5.44 -18.02
C PRO A 201 7.72 -5.62 -16.50
N ALA A 202 8.27 -6.77 -16.11
CA ALA A 202 8.45 -7.12 -14.70
C ALA A 202 9.33 -6.10 -13.96
N GLU A 203 10.28 -5.46 -14.65
CA GLU A 203 11.16 -4.44 -14.09
C GLU A 203 10.40 -3.22 -13.60
N LYS A 204 9.23 -2.94 -14.19
CA LYS A 204 8.34 -1.85 -13.80
C LYS A 204 7.32 -2.27 -12.75
N MET A 205 7.08 -3.57 -12.56
CA MET A 205 6.03 -4.10 -11.67
C MET A 205 6.57 -4.76 -10.39
N CYS A 206 7.86 -5.09 -10.34
CA CYS A 206 8.52 -5.70 -9.18
C CYS A 206 9.38 -4.67 -8.44
N PHE A 207 8.98 -4.35 -7.22
CA PHE A 207 9.62 -3.34 -6.37
C PHE A 207 10.18 -3.96 -5.11
N GLU A 208 11.33 -3.46 -4.66
CA GLU A 208 11.80 -3.63 -3.29
C GLU A 208 11.71 -2.31 -2.57
N THR A 209 11.07 -2.31 -1.39
CA THR A 209 10.72 -1.10 -0.64
C THR A 209 11.10 -1.24 0.83
N SER A 210 11.22 -0.09 1.50
CA SER A 210 11.23 -0.04 2.96
C SER A 210 10.23 0.99 3.44
N ALA A 211 9.16 0.52 4.07
CA ALA A 211 8.27 1.41 4.83
C ALA A 211 9.01 2.14 5.96
N LYS A 212 10.06 1.54 6.53
CA LYS A 212 10.83 2.10 7.64
C LYS A 212 11.62 3.32 7.22
N THR A 213 12.33 3.24 6.10
CA THR A 213 13.23 4.31 5.66
C THR A 213 12.59 5.22 4.61
N GLY A 214 11.62 4.71 3.85
CA GLY A 214 11.03 5.39 2.69
C GLY A 214 11.58 4.90 1.35
N TYR A 215 12.58 4.00 1.36
CA TYR A 215 13.20 3.44 0.16
C TYR A 215 12.15 2.94 -0.86
N ASN A 216 12.18 3.52 -2.07
CA ASN A 216 11.30 3.21 -3.21
C ASN A 216 9.79 3.29 -2.95
N VAL A 217 9.33 3.83 -1.81
CA VAL A 217 7.90 3.87 -1.50
C VAL A 217 7.15 4.78 -2.47
N ASP A 218 7.67 5.98 -2.75
CA ASP A 218 7.06 6.88 -3.74
C ASP A 218 7.10 6.31 -5.14
N ALA A 219 8.28 5.78 -5.53
CA ALA A 219 8.46 5.19 -6.85
C ALA A 219 7.43 4.09 -7.14
N LEU A 220 7.09 3.26 -6.14
CA LEU A 220 6.03 2.26 -6.25
C LEU A 220 4.66 2.90 -6.53
N PHE A 221 4.21 3.80 -5.64
CA PHE A 221 2.84 4.33 -5.72
C PHE A 221 2.65 5.25 -6.92
N GLU A 222 3.60 6.14 -7.20
CA GLU A 222 3.53 7.08 -8.32
C GLU A 222 3.56 6.34 -9.67
N ALA A 223 4.45 5.35 -9.83
CA ALA A 223 4.46 4.52 -11.03
C ALA A 223 3.11 3.82 -11.24
N LEU A 224 2.52 3.26 -10.17
CA LEU A 224 1.23 2.59 -10.27
C LEU A 224 0.10 3.57 -10.60
N PHE A 225 0.13 4.77 -10.03
CA PHE A 225 -0.89 5.80 -10.27
C PHE A 225 -0.87 6.29 -11.71
N ASP A 226 0.31 6.53 -12.27
CA ASP A 226 0.46 6.88 -13.69
C ASP A 226 -0.03 5.78 -14.62
N LEU A 227 0.19 4.52 -14.26
CA LEU A 227 -0.26 3.37 -15.05
C LEU A 227 -1.77 3.14 -15.03
N VAL A 228 -2.48 3.54 -13.97
CA VAL A 228 -3.94 3.44 -13.92
C VAL A 228 -4.67 4.62 -14.56
N LEU A 229 -3.97 5.72 -14.88
CA LEU A 229 -4.56 6.89 -15.53
C LEU A 229 -5.27 6.58 -16.86
N PRO A 230 -4.70 5.80 -17.80
CA PRO A 230 -5.39 5.45 -19.04
C PRO A 230 -6.71 4.70 -18.81
N SER A 231 -6.78 3.85 -17.78
CA SER A 231 -8.02 3.14 -17.43
C SER A 231 -9.08 4.08 -16.85
N ILE A 232 -8.70 5.13 -16.12
CA ILE A 232 -9.64 6.18 -15.68
C ILE A 232 -10.22 6.93 -16.87
N LEU A 233 -9.36 7.34 -17.81
CA LEU A 233 -9.76 8.11 -18.99
C LEU A 233 -10.74 7.34 -19.87
N ARG A 234 -10.48 6.05 -20.12
CA ARG A 234 -11.38 5.16 -20.88
C ARG A 234 -12.76 5.05 -20.22
N LYS A 235 -12.82 4.76 -18.92
CA LYS A 235 -14.08 4.65 -18.17
C LYS A 235 -14.90 5.96 -18.20
N ARG A 236 -14.25 7.12 -18.20
CA ARG A 236 -14.95 8.40 -18.32
C ARG A 236 -15.52 8.63 -19.72
N HIS A 237 -14.81 8.22 -20.77
CA HIS A 237 -15.32 8.29 -22.14
C HIS A 237 -16.55 7.39 -22.32
N GLU A 238 -16.46 6.13 -21.87
CA GLU A 238 -17.57 5.17 -21.92
C GLU A 238 -18.82 5.66 -21.18
N ASN A 239 -18.63 6.23 -19.97
CA ASN A 239 -19.74 6.80 -19.19
C ASN A 239 -20.34 8.07 -19.82
N GLN A 240 -19.59 8.80 -20.64
CA GLN A 240 -20.10 9.97 -21.38
C GLN A 240 -20.89 9.54 -22.63
N GLU A 241 -20.47 8.47 -23.30
CA GLU A 241 -21.15 7.94 -24.48
C GLU A 241 -22.39 7.09 -24.16
N SER A 242 -22.43 6.51 -22.95
CA SER A 242 -23.56 5.73 -22.44
C SER A 242 -24.01 6.26 -21.08
N PRO A 243 -24.66 7.44 -21.03
CA PRO A 243 -25.22 7.95 -19.78
C PRO A 243 -26.25 6.94 -19.31
N THR A 244 -25.95 6.25 -18.22
CA THR A 244 -26.90 5.35 -17.59
C THR A 244 -28.08 6.22 -17.17
N VAL A 245 -29.22 6.04 -17.82
CA VAL A 245 -30.42 6.81 -17.50
C VAL A 245 -30.79 6.47 -16.05
N ASP A 246 -30.64 7.44 -15.15
CA ASP A 246 -31.17 7.31 -13.79
C ASP A 246 -32.68 7.10 -13.91
N LEU A 247 -33.13 5.88 -13.60
CA LEU A 247 -34.54 5.45 -13.68
C LEU A 247 -35.45 6.18 -12.66
N GLU A 248 -34.98 7.23 -12.00
CA GLU A 248 -35.79 8.03 -11.07
C GLU A 248 -36.67 9.10 -11.75
N GLU A 249 -36.56 9.35 -13.07
CA GLU A 249 -37.34 10.40 -13.74
C GLU A 249 -38.63 9.96 -14.45
N CYS A 250 -39.15 8.75 -14.19
CA CYS A 250 -40.46 8.30 -14.70
C CYS A 250 -41.61 8.36 -13.68
N ARG A 251 -41.49 9.16 -12.60
CA ARG A 251 -42.63 9.50 -11.73
C ARG A 251 -43.02 10.96 -11.87
N GLY A 252 -43.54 11.31 -13.03
CA GLY A 252 -44.14 12.62 -13.24
C GLY A 252 -45.02 12.66 -14.48
N VAL A 253 -46.32 12.86 -14.25
CA VAL A 253 -47.32 13.35 -15.22
C VAL A 253 -48.01 12.29 -16.11
N SER A 254 -49.16 11.79 -15.63
CA SER A 254 -50.39 11.94 -16.42
C SER A 254 -51.61 12.06 -15.49
N GLY A 255 -52.43 13.07 -15.74
CA GLY A 255 -53.68 13.30 -15.03
C GLY A 255 -54.88 13.10 -15.95
N LYS A 256 -56.02 12.88 -15.28
CA LYS A 256 -57.44 13.12 -15.66
C LYS A 256 -58.31 11.89 -16.00
N LYS A 257 -59.18 11.61 -15.00
CA LYS A 257 -60.64 11.35 -15.04
C LYS A 257 -61.20 10.32 -16.03
N ALA A 258 -61.89 9.32 -15.46
CA ALA A 258 -63.23 8.93 -15.90
C ALA A 258 -64.06 8.46 -14.69
N ARG A 259 -65.31 8.97 -14.60
CA ARG A 259 -66.36 8.53 -13.67
C ARG A 259 -66.91 7.18 -14.15
N SER A 260 -67.29 6.30 -13.24
CA SER A 260 -68.45 5.42 -13.41
C SER A 260 -69.11 5.12 -12.07
N SER A 261 -70.45 5.16 -12.10
CA SER A 261 -71.41 4.87 -11.05
C SER A 261 -71.83 3.38 -11.08
N CYS A 262 -72.55 2.96 -10.03
CA CYS A 262 -73.27 1.69 -9.76
C CYS A 262 -72.47 0.60 -9.02
N CYS A 263 -72.99 -0.08 -7.99
CA CYS A 263 -74.29 -0.07 -7.30
C CYS A 263 -74.04 -0.19 -5.78
#